data_AF-A0AAP0HST5-F1
#
_entry.id   AF-A0AAP0HST5-F1
#
_cell.length_a   1.000
_cell.length_b   1.000
_cell.length_c   1.000
_cell.angle_alpha   90.00
_cell.angle_beta   90.00
_cell.angle_gamma   90.00
#
_symmetry.space_group_name_H-M   'P 1'
#
loop_
_entity.id
_entity.type
_entity.pdbx_description
1 polymer ?
#
loop_
_entity_poly.entity_id
_entity_poly.type
_entity_poly.pdbx_seq_one_letter_code
_entity_poly.pdbx_strand_id
1 'polypeptide(L)'
;MAFKFSVQFVLILFCIVILISSTPAHGVGLLNNITQVLSNAGYVSMSLTLNSTFPLLLPRLDLNKTAVTIFCPSDLAFARQYDFSTPCRDRDCHSGDNAQSAPQPQLPLWLLEYHTVPREVEKEDLKPSSILPTGSKLNTLLHGRALVITTSWHVPSINEVKIKEWNVYNDGRVIVHGVDGFFRTSYNIFVDYYFLLFAYLFIIVAVLVSLFLLLFTLLLTVTSRIRLPRVGQMPQV
;
A
#
# COMPACT_ATOMS: atom_id res chain seq x y z
N MET A 1 6.55 -33.99 -35.85
CA MET A 1 6.42 -34.00 -34.38
C MET A 1 6.03 -32.60 -33.88
N ALA A 2 4.78 -32.15 -34.07
CA ALA A 2 4.44 -30.72 -33.89
C ALA A 2 3.11 -30.41 -33.16
N PHE A 3 2.50 -31.37 -32.44
CA PHE A 3 1.16 -31.16 -31.85
C PHE A 3 1.06 -31.43 -30.33
N LYS A 4 2.18 -31.65 -29.63
CA LYS A 4 2.17 -31.98 -28.18
C LYS A 4 2.13 -30.78 -27.23
N PHE A 5 2.35 -29.56 -27.72
CA PHE A 5 2.37 -28.35 -26.87
C PHE A 5 0.98 -27.73 -26.60
N SER A 6 -0.05 -28.11 -27.36
CA SER A 6 -1.36 -27.43 -27.31
C SER A 6 -2.15 -27.76 -26.04
N VAL A 7 -2.24 -29.03 -25.65
CA VAL A 7 -3.07 -29.45 -24.50
C VAL A 7 -2.45 -29.04 -23.16
N GLN A 8 -1.13 -29.17 -23.02
CA GLN A 8 -0.40 -28.78 -21.81
C GLN A 8 -0.54 -27.27 -21.53
N PHE A 9 -0.45 -26.44 -22.58
CA PHE A 9 -0.59 -25.00 -22.45
C PHE A 9 -2.01 -24.59 -22.06
N VAL A 10 -3.03 -25.24 -22.62
CA VAL A 10 -4.44 -25.03 -22.25
C VAL A 10 -4.71 -25.46 -20.81
N LEU A 11 -4.16 -26.58 -20.35
CA LEU A 11 -4.27 -27.02 -18.96
C LEU A 11 -3.57 -26.07 -17.99
N ILE A 12 -2.40 -25.54 -18.34
CA ILE A 12 -1.70 -24.54 -17.54
C ILE A 12 -2.52 -23.25 -17.46
N LEU A 13 -3.06 -22.76 -18.59
CA LEU A 13 -3.91 -21.56 -18.61
C LEU A 13 -5.18 -21.77 -17.78
N PHE A 14 -5.79 -22.96 -17.85
CA PHE A 14 -6.97 -23.32 -17.06
C PHE A 14 -6.65 -23.43 -15.56
N CYS A 15 -5.51 -24.00 -15.18
CA CYS A 15 -5.03 -24.02 -13.79
C CYS A 15 -4.77 -22.59 -13.28
N ILE A 16 -4.20 -21.71 -14.10
CA ILE A 16 -4.01 -20.30 -13.75
C ILE A 16 -5.37 -19.61 -13.55
N VAL A 17 -6.36 -19.85 -14.41
CA VAL A 17 -7.72 -19.32 -14.26
C VAL A 17 -8.40 -19.84 -12.98
N ILE A 18 -8.25 -21.12 -12.64
CA ILE A 18 -8.77 -21.70 -11.39
C ILE A 18 -8.07 -21.11 -10.15
N LEU A 19 -6.75 -20.91 -10.21
CA LEU A 19 -5.99 -20.29 -9.12
C LEU A 19 -6.36 -18.81 -8.91
N ILE A 20 -6.76 -18.09 -9.96
CA ILE A 20 -7.25 -16.71 -9.86
C ILE A 20 -8.70 -16.67 -9.34
N SER A 21 -9.51 -17.70 -9.63
CA SER A 21 -10.93 -17.74 -9.24
C SER A 21 -11.19 -18.35 -7.87
N SER A 22 -10.20 -18.95 -7.22
CA SER A 22 -10.25 -19.28 -5.79
C SER A 22 -10.07 -18.04 -4.92
N THR A 23 -11.02 -17.10 -4.98
CA THR A 23 -11.14 -16.09 -3.94
C THR A 23 -11.78 -16.76 -2.72
N PRO A 24 -11.20 -16.62 -1.51
CA PRO A 24 -11.82 -17.19 -0.33
C PRO A 24 -13.18 -16.52 -0.12
N ALA A 25 -14.26 -17.30 -0.30
CA ALA A 25 -15.65 -16.86 -0.07
C ALA A 25 -15.86 -16.26 1.34
N HIS A 26 -14.95 -16.55 2.27
CA HIS A 26 -14.89 -15.98 3.62
C HIS A 26 -14.65 -14.45 3.63
N GLY A 27 -13.91 -13.90 2.66
CA GLY A 27 -13.60 -12.47 2.60
C GLY A 27 -14.77 -11.61 2.11
N VAL A 28 -15.64 -12.15 1.26
CA VAL A 28 -16.76 -11.41 0.65
C VAL A 28 -17.86 -11.12 1.68
N GLY A 29 -18.20 -12.09 2.53
CA GLY A 29 -19.20 -11.89 3.59
C GLY A 29 -18.74 -10.88 4.65
N LEU A 30 -17.46 -10.97 5.05
CA LEU A 30 -16.85 -10.01 5.97
C LEU A 30 -16.85 -8.59 5.41
N LEU A 31 -16.44 -8.42 4.15
CA LEU A 31 -16.38 -7.12 3.50
C LEU A 31 -17.76 -6.46 3.40
N ASN A 32 -18.80 -7.22 3.05
CA ASN A 32 -20.16 -6.70 2.97
C ASN A 32 -20.66 -6.18 4.32
N ASN A 33 -20.37 -6.90 5.41
CA ASN A 33 -20.76 -6.47 6.76
C ASN A 33 -20.05 -5.16 7.16
N ILE A 34 -18.73 -5.09 6.99
CA ILE A 34 -17.94 -3.90 7.35
C ILE A 34 -18.41 -2.69 6.53
N THR A 35 -18.49 -2.84 5.21
CA THR A 35 -18.87 -1.73 4.31
C THR A 35 -20.28 -1.22 4.59
N GLN A 36 -21.24 -2.12 4.84
CA GLN A 36 -22.60 -1.73 5.21
C GLN A 36 -22.65 -0.99 6.54
N VAL A 37 -21.98 -1.50 7.59
CA VAL A 37 -21.94 -0.87 8.91
C VAL A 37 -21.31 0.52 8.84
N LEU A 38 -20.19 0.66 8.12
CA LEU A 38 -19.52 1.96 7.94
C LEU A 38 -20.38 2.96 7.17
N SER A 39 -21.06 2.52 6.11
CA SER A 39 -21.96 3.38 5.34
C SER A 39 -23.11 3.90 6.23
N ASN A 40 -23.73 3.00 7.01
CA ASN A 40 -24.82 3.36 7.92
C ASN A 40 -24.37 4.29 9.06
N ALA A 41 -23.10 4.21 9.47
CA ALA A 41 -22.50 5.08 10.47
C ALA A 41 -22.03 6.45 9.90
N GLY A 42 -22.20 6.70 8.60
CA GLY A 42 -21.81 7.98 7.98
C GLY A 42 -20.35 8.05 7.52
N TYR A 43 -19.68 6.90 7.35
CA TYR A 43 -18.35 6.77 6.75
C TYR A 43 -18.45 6.21 5.33
N VAL A 44 -19.26 6.84 4.47
CA VAL A 44 -19.60 6.33 3.13
C VAL A 44 -18.36 6.26 2.23
N SER A 45 -17.49 7.26 2.30
CA SER A 45 -16.27 7.33 1.48
C SER A 45 -15.28 6.23 1.85
N MET A 46 -15.15 5.93 3.15
CA MET A 46 -14.32 4.83 3.62
C MET A 46 -14.96 3.47 3.30
N SER A 47 -16.28 3.35 3.40
CA SER A 47 -17.00 2.13 2.99
C SER A 47 -16.71 1.77 1.53
N LEU A 48 -16.82 2.74 0.62
CA LEU A 48 -16.48 2.54 -0.80
C LEU A 48 -14.99 2.26 -1.01
N THR A 49 -14.12 2.94 -0.27
CA THR A 49 -12.68 2.68 -0.31
C THR A 49 -12.38 1.23 0.07
N LEU A 50 -12.92 0.74 1.19
CA LEU A 50 -12.70 -0.64 1.62
C LEU A 50 -13.28 -1.64 0.61
N ASN A 51 -14.43 -1.34 0.02
CA ASN A 51 -15.01 -2.21 -1.02
C ASN A 51 -14.05 -2.43 -2.20
N SER A 52 -13.28 -1.41 -2.61
CA SER A 52 -12.32 -1.53 -3.71
C SER A 52 -10.92 -2.00 -3.28
N THR A 53 -10.47 -1.67 -2.07
CA THR A 53 -9.06 -1.86 -1.65
C THR A 53 -8.84 -2.93 -0.59
N PHE A 54 -9.84 -3.31 0.19
CA PHE A 54 -9.69 -4.34 1.22
C PHE A 54 -9.26 -5.71 0.65
N PRO A 55 -9.74 -6.16 -0.53
CA PRO A 55 -9.22 -7.38 -1.15
C PRO A 55 -7.71 -7.35 -1.41
N LEU A 56 -7.13 -6.16 -1.60
CA LEU A 56 -5.69 -5.96 -1.79
C LEU A 56 -4.90 -5.98 -0.47
N LEU A 57 -5.57 -5.72 0.65
CA LEU A 57 -4.99 -5.84 1.99
C LEU A 57 -4.99 -7.27 2.52
N LEU A 58 -5.96 -8.11 2.11
CA LEU A 58 -6.10 -9.48 2.61
C LEU A 58 -4.80 -10.31 2.54
N PRO A 59 -4.00 -10.27 1.46
CA PRO A 59 -2.73 -11.02 1.41
C PRO A 59 -1.69 -10.55 2.44
N ARG A 60 -1.86 -9.34 2.99
CA ARG A 60 -0.97 -8.75 4.01
C ARG A 60 -1.47 -9.02 5.44
N LEU A 61 -2.67 -9.56 5.59
CA LEU A 61 -3.34 -9.78 6.86
C LEU A 61 -3.47 -11.27 7.14
N ASP A 62 -2.79 -11.76 8.17
CA ASP A 62 -3.06 -13.10 8.72
C ASP A 62 -4.17 -12.99 9.76
N LEU A 63 -5.41 -12.76 9.31
CA LEU A 63 -6.57 -12.57 10.19
C LEU A 63 -6.85 -13.76 11.09
N ASN A 64 -6.27 -14.94 10.80
CA ASN A 64 -6.37 -16.11 11.66
C ASN A 64 -5.52 -15.99 12.93
N LYS A 65 -4.41 -15.24 12.88
CA LYS A 65 -3.45 -15.09 13.99
C LYS A 65 -3.47 -13.72 14.64
N THR A 66 -3.73 -12.67 13.86
CA THR A 66 -3.61 -11.27 14.32
C THR A 66 -4.89 -10.51 14.03
N ALA A 67 -5.43 -9.85 15.05
CA ALA A 67 -6.45 -8.84 14.88
C ALA A 67 -5.86 -7.60 14.19
N VAL A 68 -6.72 -6.83 13.50
CA VAL A 68 -6.37 -5.62 12.78
C VAL A 68 -7.28 -4.48 13.20
N THR A 69 -6.71 -3.30 13.43
CA THR A 69 -7.44 -2.06 13.69
C THR A 69 -7.30 -1.12 12.51
N ILE A 70 -8.41 -0.67 11.94
CA ILE A 70 -8.48 0.32 10.86
C ILE A 70 -9.02 1.63 11.43
N PHE A 71 -8.26 2.71 11.26
CA PHE A 71 -8.70 4.05 11.63
C PHE A 71 -9.36 4.73 10.44
N CYS A 72 -10.68 4.81 10.49
CA CYS A 72 -11.59 5.25 9.46
C CYS A 72 -11.78 6.77 9.47
N PRO A 73 -11.25 7.53 8.50
CA PRO A 73 -11.46 8.97 8.41
C PRO A 73 -12.92 9.29 8.13
N SER A 74 -13.45 10.35 8.76
CA SER A 74 -14.82 10.84 8.48
C SER A 74 -14.97 11.33 7.03
N ASP A 75 -16.19 11.27 6.47
CA ASP A 75 -16.49 11.78 5.12
C ASP A 75 -16.12 13.26 4.95
N LEU A 76 -16.17 14.05 6.02
CA LEU A 76 -15.71 15.43 6.02
C LEU A 76 -14.18 15.55 5.79
N ALA A 77 -13.39 14.57 6.24
CA ALA A 77 -11.96 14.52 5.95
C ALA A 77 -11.69 14.31 4.46
N PHE A 78 -12.47 13.43 3.82
CA PHE A 78 -12.42 13.19 2.38
C PHE A 78 -12.77 14.45 1.60
N ALA A 79 -13.85 15.16 1.98
CA ALA A 79 -14.21 16.42 1.36
C ALA A 79 -13.08 17.46 1.45
N ARG A 80 -12.50 17.65 2.66
CA ARG A 80 -11.39 18.60 2.89
C ARG A 80 -10.11 18.24 2.14
N GLN A 81 -9.86 16.96 1.88
CA GLN A 81 -8.68 16.53 1.13
C GLN A 81 -8.74 16.99 -0.34
N TYR A 82 -9.94 17.16 -0.91
CA TYR A 82 -10.15 17.57 -2.30
C TYR A 82 -10.52 19.04 -2.45
N ASP A 83 -10.91 19.71 -1.36
CA ASP A 83 -11.28 21.13 -1.30
C ASP A 83 -10.13 22.09 -1.67
N PHE A 84 -8.88 21.64 -1.67
CA PHE A 84 -7.74 22.48 -2.11
C PHE A 84 -7.72 22.73 -3.64
N SER A 85 -8.59 22.08 -4.42
CA SER A 85 -8.58 22.19 -5.88
C SER A 85 -9.51 23.25 -6.47
N THR A 86 -10.31 23.97 -5.67
CA THR A 86 -11.06 25.14 -6.17
C THR A 86 -11.17 26.25 -5.11
N PRO A 87 -10.57 27.43 -5.33
CA PRO A 87 -10.98 28.60 -4.58
C PRO A 87 -12.36 29.00 -5.10
N CYS A 88 -13.42 28.58 -4.41
CA CYS A 88 -14.74 29.20 -4.57
C CYS A 88 -14.66 30.61 -3.98
N ARG A 89 -13.98 31.52 -4.70
CA ARG A 89 -14.34 32.93 -4.71
C ARG A 89 -15.66 32.97 -5.47
N ASP A 90 -16.77 32.84 -4.77
CA ASP A 90 -17.93 33.72 -4.95
C ASP A 90 -18.92 33.47 -3.82
N ARG A 91 -19.46 34.58 -3.32
CA ARG A 91 -20.10 34.71 -2.01
C ARG A 91 -21.61 34.41 -2.05
N ASP A 92 -22.08 33.70 -3.07
CA ASP A 92 -23.51 33.54 -3.36
C ASP A 92 -23.89 32.07 -3.57
N CYS A 93 -23.78 31.27 -2.51
CA CYS A 93 -24.42 29.95 -2.48
C CYS A 93 -25.63 30.02 -1.55
N HIS A 94 -26.80 30.29 -2.13
CA HIS A 94 -28.06 30.00 -1.46
C HIS A 94 -28.13 28.50 -1.17
N SER A 95 -28.45 28.19 0.09
CA SER A 95 -28.63 26.84 0.61
C SER A 95 -29.74 26.10 -0.14
N GLY A 96 -29.46 24.85 -0.48
CA GLY A 96 -30.42 23.90 -0.98
C GLY A 96 -30.17 23.57 -2.44
N ASP A 97 -29.36 22.53 -2.67
CA ASP A 97 -29.60 21.48 -3.67
C ASP A 97 -28.41 20.49 -3.67
N ASN A 98 -28.66 19.32 -3.07
CA ASN A 98 -27.96 18.05 -3.26
C ASN A 98 -26.43 18.07 -3.45
N ALA A 99 -25.70 18.01 -2.34
CA ALA A 99 -24.25 17.74 -2.28
C ALA A 99 -23.87 16.29 -2.65
N GLN A 100 -24.46 15.73 -3.72
CA GLN A 100 -24.38 14.31 -4.08
C GLN A 100 -23.75 14.06 -5.47
N SER A 101 -22.87 14.94 -5.96
CA SER A 101 -22.32 14.83 -7.33
C SER A 101 -20.82 15.10 -7.46
N ALA A 102 -20.08 15.21 -6.36
CA ALA A 102 -18.63 15.07 -6.42
C ALA A 102 -18.26 13.58 -6.45
N PRO A 103 -17.36 13.11 -7.35
CA PRO A 103 -16.83 11.75 -7.30
C PRO A 103 -16.30 11.48 -5.90
N GLN A 104 -16.85 10.49 -5.20
CA GLN A 104 -16.38 10.15 -3.86
C GLN A 104 -14.94 9.68 -3.95
N PRO A 105 -14.01 10.41 -3.32
CA PRO A 105 -12.61 10.09 -3.48
C PRO A 105 -12.29 8.82 -2.73
N GLN A 106 -11.62 7.87 -3.40
CA GLN A 106 -11.15 6.64 -2.77
C GLN A 106 -9.71 6.84 -2.26
N LEU A 107 -9.39 6.31 -1.07
CA LEU A 107 -7.97 6.31 -0.65
C LEU A 107 -7.16 5.39 -1.57
N PRO A 108 -5.95 5.80 -1.96
CA PRO A 108 -4.98 4.86 -2.51
C PRO A 108 -4.58 3.82 -1.44
N LEU A 109 -4.20 2.62 -1.88
CA LEU A 109 -3.87 1.49 -1.00
C LEU A 109 -2.82 1.84 0.07
N TRP A 110 -1.76 2.57 -0.29
CA TRP A 110 -0.70 2.95 0.66
C TRP A 110 -1.22 3.80 1.83
N LEU A 111 -2.23 4.65 1.59
CA LEU A 111 -2.80 5.49 2.63
C LEU A 111 -3.69 4.66 3.53
N LEU A 112 -4.44 3.71 2.97
CA LEU A 112 -5.21 2.76 3.77
C LEU A 112 -4.29 1.89 4.65
N GLU A 113 -3.14 1.45 4.13
CA GLU A 113 -2.12 0.71 4.90
C GLU A 113 -1.57 1.53 6.06
N TYR A 114 -1.38 2.83 5.87
CA TYR A 114 -0.96 3.74 6.94
C TYR A 114 -2.05 3.95 8.00
N HIS A 115 -3.32 3.86 7.60
CA HIS A 115 -4.47 3.90 8.49
C HIS A 115 -4.77 2.57 9.19
N THR A 116 -3.97 1.53 8.94
CA THR A 116 -4.24 0.17 9.44
C THR A 116 -3.10 -0.33 10.32
N VAL A 117 -3.43 -0.86 11.50
CA VAL A 117 -2.49 -1.41 12.48
C VAL A 117 -2.77 -2.92 12.64
N PRO A 118 -1.79 -3.82 12.46
CA PRO A 118 -1.95 -5.27 12.60
C PRO A 118 -1.94 -5.71 14.08
N ARG A 119 -2.78 -5.06 14.89
CA ARG A 119 -3.01 -5.35 16.30
C ARG A 119 -4.38 -4.79 16.69
N GLU A 120 -4.99 -5.39 17.70
CA GLU A 120 -6.11 -4.83 18.45
C GLU A 120 -5.66 -3.61 19.27
N VAL A 121 -6.32 -2.48 19.02
CA VAL A 121 -6.13 -1.23 19.75
C VAL A 121 -7.48 -0.88 20.36
N GLU A 122 -7.56 -0.83 21.68
CA GLU A 122 -8.82 -0.51 22.38
C GLU A 122 -8.83 0.94 22.90
N LYS A 123 -9.98 1.39 23.40
CA LYS A 123 -10.09 2.70 24.07
C LYS A 123 -9.21 2.77 25.31
N GLU A 124 -9.12 1.66 26.02
CA GLU A 124 -8.35 1.44 27.23
C GLU A 124 -6.85 1.64 26.98
N ASP A 125 -6.38 1.22 25.80
CA ASP A 125 -4.99 1.37 25.37
C ASP A 125 -4.58 2.85 25.25
N LEU A 126 -5.51 3.80 25.02
CA LEU A 126 -5.16 5.21 24.86
C LEU A 126 -5.36 6.06 26.11
N LYS A 127 -5.72 5.46 27.26
CA LYS A 127 -5.90 6.18 28.53
C LYS A 127 -4.55 6.66 29.10
N PRO A 128 -4.50 7.75 29.89
CA PRO A 128 -3.24 8.28 30.43
C PRO A 128 -2.41 7.30 31.27
N SER A 129 -3.08 6.34 31.92
CA SER A 129 -2.47 5.29 32.75
C SER A 129 -2.44 3.92 32.07
N SER A 130 -2.52 3.88 30.74
CA SER A 130 -2.58 2.64 29.96
C SER A 130 -1.20 2.06 29.63
N ILE A 131 -1.22 0.91 28.96
CA ILE A 131 -0.05 0.25 28.39
C ILE A 131 0.59 1.01 27.21
N LEU A 132 -0.15 1.95 26.63
CA LEU A 132 0.21 2.69 25.42
C LEU A 132 0.14 4.20 25.72
N PRO A 133 1.07 4.72 26.54
CA PRO A 133 1.09 6.13 26.93
C PRO A 133 1.36 7.05 25.74
N THR A 134 1.09 8.34 25.91
CA THR A 134 1.41 9.38 24.92
C THR A 134 2.88 9.28 24.49
N GLY A 135 3.14 9.35 23.18
CA GLY A 135 4.44 9.14 22.55
C GLY A 135 4.70 7.70 22.08
N SER A 136 3.88 6.73 22.50
CA SER A 136 3.98 5.34 22.02
C SER A 136 3.75 5.24 20.52
N LYS A 137 4.41 4.26 19.89
CA LYS A 137 4.34 4.01 18.45
C LYS A 137 3.54 2.75 18.15
N LEU A 138 2.60 2.87 17.23
CA LEU A 138 1.81 1.78 16.66
C LEU A 138 2.27 1.54 15.23
N ASN A 139 2.96 0.42 14.99
CA ASN A 139 3.40 0.07 13.64
C ASN A 139 2.18 -0.16 12.74
N THR A 140 2.20 0.44 11.56
CA THR A 140 1.13 0.30 10.56
C THR A 140 1.42 -0.85 9.60
N LEU A 141 0.45 -1.22 8.75
CA LEU A 141 0.71 -2.11 7.62
C LEU A 141 1.62 -1.47 6.56
N LEU A 142 1.74 -0.14 6.56
CA LEU A 142 2.70 0.55 5.71
C LEU A 142 4.10 0.40 6.32
N HIS A 143 4.95 -0.38 5.64
CA HIS A 143 6.29 -0.72 6.12
C HIS A 143 7.11 0.50 6.56
N GLY A 144 7.75 0.39 7.72
CA GLY A 144 8.60 1.46 8.28
C GLY A 144 7.84 2.69 8.76
N ARG A 145 6.50 2.64 8.80
CA ARG A 145 5.65 3.73 9.29
C ARG A 145 4.90 3.31 10.53
N ALA A 146 4.87 4.23 11.49
CA ALA A 146 4.14 4.07 12.73
C ALA A 146 3.28 5.30 13.01
N LEU A 147 2.14 5.07 13.61
CA LEU A 147 1.31 6.12 14.19
C LEU A 147 1.78 6.38 15.62
N VAL A 148 1.79 7.64 16.02
CA VAL A 148 2.21 8.06 17.36
C VAL A 148 0.96 8.40 18.17
N ILE A 149 0.83 7.84 19.36
CA ILE A 149 -0.25 8.21 20.27
C ILE A 149 0.03 9.62 20.80
N THR A 150 -0.90 10.54 20.58
CA THR A 150 -0.78 11.97 20.91
C THR A 150 -1.83 12.43 21.92
N THR A 151 -2.48 11.48 22.62
CA THR A 151 -3.55 11.76 23.58
C THR A 151 -3.16 12.91 24.52
N SER A 152 -4.04 13.91 24.61
CA SER A 152 -3.82 15.14 25.36
C SER A 152 -5.06 15.47 26.18
N TRP A 153 -4.89 15.69 27.49
CA TRP A 153 -5.96 16.08 28.42
C TRP A 153 -7.27 15.28 28.23
N HIS A 154 -7.16 13.96 28.18
CA HIS A 154 -8.27 13.00 27.98
C HIS A 154 -8.94 13.02 26.59
N VAL A 155 -8.40 13.76 25.63
CA VAL A 155 -8.81 13.68 24.23
C VAL A 155 -7.97 12.60 23.55
N PRO A 156 -8.53 11.41 23.25
CA PRO A 156 -7.77 10.35 22.60
C PRO A 156 -7.41 10.80 21.18
N SER A 157 -6.13 10.76 20.87
CA SER A 157 -5.63 11.17 19.57
C SER A 157 -4.41 10.38 19.15
N ILE A 158 -4.25 10.23 17.85
CA ILE A 158 -3.14 9.56 17.20
C ILE A 158 -2.66 10.46 16.06
N ASN A 159 -1.37 10.75 16.00
CA ASN A 159 -0.80 11.72 15.06
C ASN A 159 -1.58 13.05 15.04
N GLU A 160 -1.98 13.53 16.22
CA GLU A 160 -2.78 14.75 16.44
C GLU A 160 -4.21 14.69 15.86
N VAL A 161 -4.60 13.56 15.26
CA VAL A 161 -5.96 13.31 14.79
C VAL A 161 -6.78 12.69 15.92
N LYS A 162 -7.92 13.28 16.22
CA LYS A 162 -8.83 12.82 17.27
C LYS A 162 -9.56 11.55 16.86
N ILE A 163 -9.68 10.62 17.79
CA ILE A 163 -10.60 9.48 17.65
C ILE A 163 -11.99 9.95 18.06
N LYS A 164 -12.93 9.91 17.11
CA LYS A 164 -14.33 10.32 17.31
C LYS A 164 -15.17 9.19 17.87
N GLU A 165 -15.02 8.01 17.28
CA GLU A 165 -15.89 6.88 17.55
C GLU A 165 -15.07 5.61 17.71
N TRP A 166 -15.33 4.91 18.80
CA TRP A 166 -14.71 3.63 19.11
C TRP A 166 -15.61 2.51 18.63
N ASN A 167 -15.02 1.43 18.10
CA ASN A 167 -15.72 0.23 17.67
C ASN A 167 -16.90 0.49 16.72
N VAL A 168 -16.70 1.34 15.69
CA VAL A 168 -17.70 1.52 14.62
C VAL A 168 -18.04 0.17 13.98
N TYR A 169 -17.04 -0.68 13.84
CA TYR A 169 -17.18 -2.11 13.59
C TYR A 169 -16.21 -2.87 14.49
N ASN A 170 -16.62 -4.03 15.03
CA ASN A 170 -15.73 -4.92 15.76
C ASN A 170 -16.31 -6.34 15.73
N ASP A 171 -15.56 -7.29 15.16
CA ASP A 171 -15.87 -8.73 15.19
C ASP A 171 -14.80 -9.57 15.90
N GLY A 172 -13.91 -8.93 16.65
CA GLY A 172 -12.77 -9.54 17.33
C GLY A 172 -11.56 -9.84 16.43
N ARG A 173 -11.67 -9.72 15.11
CA ARG A 173 -10.54 -9.84 14.16
C ARG A 173 -10.29 -8.55 13.42
N VAL A 174 -11.34 -7.87 12.97
CA VAL A 174 -11.30 -6.57 12.33
C VAL A 174 -12.03 -5.58 13.23
N ILE A 175 -11.31 -4.53 13.60
CA ILE A 175 -11.79 -3.45 14.45
C ILE A 175 -11.70 -2.17 13.63
N VAL A 176 -12.74 -1.35 13.65
CA VAL A 176 -12.76 -0.07 12.97
C VAL A 176 -13.08 1.04 13.97
N HIS A 177 -12.26 2.08 13.98
CA HIS A 177 -12.44 3.27 14.79
C HIS A 177 -12.58 4.50 13.91
N GLY A 178 -13.56 5.34 14.19
CA GLY A 178 -13.78 6.59 13.48
C GLY A 178 -12.80 7.68 13.94
N VAL A 179 -12.14 8.34 12.99
CA VAL A 179 -11.21 9.46 13.27
C VAL A 179 -11.61 10.72 12.52
N ASP A 180 -11.24 11.88 13.06
CA ASP A 180 -11.64 13.19 12.51
C ASP A 180 -11.01 13.48 11.14
N GLY A 181 -9.84 12.92 10.85
CA GLY A 181 -9.04 13.26 9.69
C GLY A 181 -8.13 12.13 9.20
N PHE A 182 -7.45 12.40 8.09
CA PHE A 182 -6.35 11.55 7.63
C PHE A 182 -5.14 11.68 8.54
N PHE A 183 -4.48 10.57 8.84
CA PHE A 183 -3.17 10.61 9.45
C PHE A 183 -2.19 11.11 8.40
N ARG A 184 -1.51 12.21 8.72
CA ARG A 184 -0.47 12.75 7.87
C ARG A 184 0.85 12.06 8.22
N THR A 185 1.56 11.60 7.20
CA THR A 185 2.96 11.22 7.36
C THR A 185 3.74 12.52 7.51
N SER A 186 4.42 12.72 8.64
CA SER A 186 5.33 13.87 8.83
C SER A 186 6.61 13.77 8.00
N TYR A 187 6.76 12.71 7.19
CA TYR A 187 7.93 12.43 6.37
C TYR A 187 7.60 12.42 4.88
N ASN A 188 8.43 13.15 4.12
CA ASN A 188 8.42 13.25 2.66
C ASN A 188 8.53 11.87 2.00
N ILE A 189 7.42 11.37 1.47
CA ILE A 189 7.34 10.19 0.59
C ILE A 189 8.37 10.30 -0.56
N PHE A 190 8.73 11.52 -0.95
CA PHE A 190 9.78 11.82 -1.91
C PHE A 190 11.14 11.23 -1.52
N VAL A 191 11.57 11.30 -0.26
CA VAL A 191 12.92 10.88 0.15
C VAL A 191 13.11 9.37 -0.02
N ASP A 192 12.10 8.58 0.32
CA ASP A 192 12.16 7.12 0.18
C ASP A 192 12.11 6.68 -1.29
N TYR A 193 11.31 7.37 -2.13
CA TYR A 193 11.29 7.12 -3.57
C TYR A 193 12.62 7.47 -4.26
N TYR A 194 13.23 8.60 -3.90
CA TYR A 194 14.55 8.97 -4.41
C TYR A 194 15.63 7.98 -3.95
N PHE A 195 15.55 7.49 -2.72
CA PHE A 195 16.48 6.48 -2.23
C PHE A 195 16.34 5.15 -3.00
N LEU A 196 15.11 4.68 -3.22
CA LEU A 196 14.85 3.48 -4.02
C LEU A 196 15.25 3.65 -5.49
N LEU A 197 14.96 4.81 -6.09
CA LEU A 197 15.37 5.12 -7.46
C LEU A 197 16.89 5.16 -7.58
N PHE A 198 17.58 5.74 -6.60
CA PHE A 198 19.03 5.80 -6.57
C PHE A 198 19.65 4.40 -6.40
N ALA A 199 19.08 3.58 -5.51
CA ALA A 199 19.50 2.18 -5.37
C ALA A 199 19.28 1.39 -6.67
N TYR A 200 18.14 1.59 -7.33
CA TYR A 200 17.84 0.95 -8.61
C TYR A 200 18.80 1.39 -9.72
N LEU A 201 19.10 2.69 -9.82
CA LEU A 201 20.09 3.23 -10.76
C LEU A 201 21.48 2.65 -10.50
N PHE A 202 21.89 2.55 -9.23
CA PHE A 202 23.17 1.97 -8.84
C PHE A 202 23.28 0.51 -9.27
N ILE A 203 22.22 -0.29 -9.10
CA ILE A 203 22.16 -1.68 -9.57
C ILE A 203 22.30 -1.74 -11.10
N ILE A 204 21.60 -0.89 -11.85
CA ILE A 204 21.72 -0.83 -13.32
C ILE A 204 23.17 -0.55 -13.74
N VAL A 205 23.80 0.46 -13.13
CA VAL A 205 25.19 0.82 -13.46
C VAL A 205 26.14 -0.34 -13.15
N ALA A 206 25.99 -1.00 -12.00
CA ALA A 206 26.80 -2.16 -11.65
C ALA A 206 26.66 -3.30 -12.68
N VAL A 207 25.44 -3.61 -13.11
CA VAL A 207 25.17 -4.64 -14.14
C VAL A 207 25.81 -4.27 -15.48
N LEU A 208 25.69 -3.01 -15.91
CA LEU A 208 26.30 -2.54 -17.17
C LEU A 208 27.83 -2.62 -17.14
N VAL A 209 28.45 -2.26 -16.01
CA VAL A 209 29.91 -2.38 -15.83
C VAL A 209 30.34 -3.85 -15.87
N SER A 210 29.62 -4.74 -15.18
CA SER A 210 29.90 -6.18 -15.22
C SER A 210 29.79 -6.75 -16.64
N LEU A 211 28.75 -6.36 -17.39
CA LEU A 211 28.57 -6.78 -18.78
C LEU A 211 29.69 -6.27 -19.68
N PHE A 212 30.11 -5.01 -19.52
CA PHE A 212 31.21 -4.43 -20.28
C PHE A 212 32.53 -5.16 -20.02
N LEU A 213 32.85 -5.46 -18.76
CA LEU A 213 34.05 -6.23 -18.40
C LEU A 213 34.01 -7.65 -18.96
N LEU A 214 32.84 -8.29 -18.97
CA LEU A 214 32.65 -9.61 -19.58
C LEU A 214 32.87 -9.58 -21.11
N LEU A 215 32.32 -8.57 -21.79
CA LEU A 215 32.51 -8.41 -23.22
C LEU A 215 33.99 -8.14 -23.57
N PHE A 216 34.65 -7.29 -22.77
CA PHE A 216 36.07 -6.97 -22.94
C PHE A 216 36.96 -8.20 -22.75
N THR A 217 36.73 -9.00 -21.71
CA THR A 217 37.47 -10.25 -21.48
C THR A 217 37.22 -11.28 -22.59
N LEU A 218 35.99 -11.37 -23.10
CA LEU A 218 35.68 -12.21 -24.27
C LEU A 218 36.46 -11.74 -25.51
N LEU A 219 36.49 -10.45 -25.77
CA LEU A 219 37.26 -9.85 -26.88
C LEU A 219 38.75 -10.17 -26.77
N LEU A 220 39.36 -9.99 -25.60
CA LEU A 220 40.75 -10.37 -25.35
C LEU A 220 40.99 -11.87 -25.55
N THR A 221 40.02 -12.70 -25.18
CA THR A 221 40.10 -14.16 -25.37
C THR A 221 40.01 -14.54 -26.85
N VAL A 222 39.17 -13.87 -27.63
CA VAL A 222 39.05 -14.12 -29.07
C VAL A 222 40.30 -13.66 -29.80
N THR A 223 40.81 -12.45 -29.51
CA THR A 223 42.01 -11.90 -30.18
C THR A 223 43.25 -12.71 -29.85
N SER A 224 43.42 -13.19 -28.62
CA SER A 224 44.54 -14.07 -28.25
C SER A 224 44.49 -15.46 -28.92
N ARG A 225 43.32 -15.93 -29.34
CA ARG A 225 43.18 -17.19 -30.11
C ARG A 225 43.46 -17.05 -31.60
N ILE A 226 43.47 -15.83 -32.14
CA ILE A 226 43.90 -15.56 -33.51
C ILE A 226 45.44 -15.54 -33.52
N ARG A 227 46.07 -16.71 -33.48
CA ARG A 227 47.50 -16.85 -33.79
C ARG A 227 47.68 -16.48 -35.27
N LEU A 228 48.36 -15.37 -35.53
CA LEU A 228 48.81 -15.04 -36.89
C LEU A 228 49.70 -16.18 -37.42
N PRO A 229 49.44 -16.70 -38.64
CA PRO A 229 50.31 -17.69 -39.24
C PRO A 229 51.72 -17.09 -39.38
N ARG A 230 52.71 -17.83 -38.89
CA ARG A 230 54.13 -17.47 -38.95
C ARG A 230 54.51 -17.34 -40.43
N VAL A 231 54.67 -16.10 -40.91
CA VAL A 231 55.14 -15.83 -42.28
C VAL A 231 56.49 -16.50 -42.44
N GLY A 232 56.55 -17.40 -43.42
CA GLY A 232 57.64 -18.34 -43.61
C GLY A 232 59.00 -17.66 -43.76
N GLN A 233 60.00 -18.30 -43.15
CA GLN A 233 61.39 -18.15 -43.49
C GLN A 233 61.56 -18.35 -45.01
N MET A 234 62.01 -17.34 -45.72
CA MET A 234 62.53 -17.53 -47.08
C MET A 234 63.93 -18.15 -46.99
N PRO A 235 64.24 -19.15 -47.84
CA PRO A 235 65.57 -19.74 -47.91
C PRO A 235 66.56 -18.73 -48.52
N GLN A 236 67.70 -18.57 -47.85
CA GLN A 236 68.88 -17.88 -48.38
C GLN A 236 69.51 -18.76 -49.48
N VAL A 237 69.74 -18.20 -50.66
CA VAL A 237 70.58 -18.76 -51.73
C VAL A 237 71.80 -17.87 -51.85
#